data_AF-A0A848D3L5-F1
#
_entry.id   AF-A0A848D3L5-F1
#
_cell.length_a   1.000
_cell.length_b   1.000
_cell.length_c   1.000
_cell.angle_alpha   90.00
_cell.angle_beta   90.00
_cell.angle_gamma   90.00
#
_symmetry.space_group_name_H-M   'P 1'
#
loop_
_entity.id
_entity.type
_entity.pdbx_description
1 polymer ?
#
loop_
_entity_poly.entity_id
_entity_poly.type
_entity_poly.pdbx_seq_one_letter_code
_entity_poly.pdbx_strand_id
1 'polypeptide(L)'
;MDTKNLKFTDETVELVEFIGEKKFSNTQSIKTLIIEKDGKRFISLQKWWRESTDEPWKEGKGFHLKVEEAKGLINDLDKALNRLA
;
A
#
# COMPACT_ATOMS: atom_id res chain seq x y z
N MET A 1 6.57 -17.36 -0.09
CA MET A 1 5.40 -17.10 -0.95
C MET A 1 5.87 -16.31 -2.14
N ASP A 2 5.88 -16.93 -3.32
CA ASP A 2 6.14 -16.24 -4.59
C ASP A 2 5.02 -15.22 -4.84
N THR A 3 5.33 -13.95 -4.63
CA THR A 3 4.40 -12.81 -4.62
C THR A 3 4.36 -12.09 -5.97
N LYS A 4 4.55 -12.81 -7.08
CA LYS A 4 4.59 -12.20 -8.41
C LYS A 4 3.25 -11.61 -8.85
N ASN A 5 2.13 -12.14 -8.35
CA ASN A 5 0.79 -11.67 -8.71
C ASN A 5 0.03 -11.30 -7.43
N LEU A 6 -0.21 -10.00 -7.22
CA LEU A 6 -1.11 -9.51 -6.18
C LEU A 6 -2.49 -9.26 -6.80
N LYS A 7 -3.54 -9.78 -6.15
CA LYS A 7 -4.93 -9.46 -6.52
C LYS A 7 -5.42 -8.33 -5.62
N PHE A 8 -5.75 -7.18 -6.22
CA PHE A 8 -6.34 -6.06 -5.49
C PHE A 8 -7.80 -5.90 -5.88
N THR A 9 -8.70 -6.23 -4.96
CA THR A 9 -10.16 -6.13 -5.13
C THR A 9 -10.69 -6.84 -6.38
N ASP A 10 -10.62 -6.22 -7.56
CA ASP A 10 -11.07 -6.75 -8.86
C ASP A 10 -10.01 -6.64 -9.99
N GLU A 11 -8.77 -6.28 -9.66
CA GLU A 11 -7.72 -6.01 -10.65
C GLU A 11 -6.46 -6.83 -10.35
N THR A 12 -5.87 -7.44 -11.38
CA THR A 12 -4.55 -8.07 -11.28
C THR A 12 -3.51 -7.03 -11.62
N VAL A 13 -2.61 -6.75 -10.69
CA VAL A 13 -1.44 -5.90 -10.95
C VAL A 13 -0.18 -6.67 -10.61
N GLU A 14 0.93 -6.28 -11.24
CA GLU A 14 2.21 -6.91 -11.00
C GLU A 14 2.93 -6.19 -9.85
N LEU A 15 3.41 -6.95 -8.86
CA LEU A 15 4.29 -6.39 -7.84
C LEU A 15 5.70 -6.25 -8.42
N VAL A 16 6.18 -5.01 -8.48
CA VAL A 16 7.56 -4.71 -8.91
C VAL A 16 8.49 -4.70 -7.69
N GLU A 17 8.11 -3.99 -6.63
CA GLU A 17 8.98 -3.81 -5.46
C GLU A 17 8.17 -3.61 -4.16
N PHE A 18 8.68 -4.13 -3.06
CA PHE A 18 8.20 -3.81 -1.71
C PHE A 18 9.11 -2.73 -1.09
N ILE A 19 8.54 -1.58 -0.73
CA ILE A 19 9.29 -0.46 -0.15
C ILE A 19 9.29 -0.50 1.37
N GLY A 20 8.15 -0.85 1.98
CA GLY A 20 8.06 -0.91 3.44
C GLY A 20 6.67 -1.25 3.96
N GLU A 21 6.60 -1.53 5.26
CA GLU A 21 5.36 -1.84 5.96
C GLU A 21 5.25 -0.99 7.23
N LYS A 22 4.08 -0.38 7.43
CA LYS A 22 3.69 0.22 8.71
C LYS A 22 2.58 -0.62 9.33
N LYS A 23 2.90 -1.29 10.44
CA LYS A 23 1.92 -2.00 11.26
C LYS A 23 1.19 -1.02 12.16
N PHE A 24 -0.14 -1.08 12.15
CA PHE A 24 -1.01 -0.30 13.05
C PHE A 24 -1.51 -1.16 14.21
N SER A 25 -1.68 -2.47 13.97
CA SER A 25 -2.01 -3.45 15.00
C SER A 25 -1.48 -4.84 14.61
N ASN A 26 -1.73 -5.83 15.47
CA ASN A 26 -1.46 -7.23 15.17
C ASN A 26 -2.29 -7.78 14.00
N THR A 27 -3.34 -7.07 13.58
CA THR A 27 -4.29 -7.51 12.55
C THR A 27 -4.40 -6.56 11.36
N GLN A 28 -3.72 -5.40 11.38
CA GLN A 28 -3.77 -4.42 10.31
C GLN A 28 -2.41 -3.76 10.04
N SER A 29 -2.06 -3.65 8.76
CA SER A 29 -0.90 -2.90 8.30
C SER A 29 -1.19 -2.19 6.98
N ILE A 30 -0.36 -1.20 6.65
CA ILE A 30 -0.27 -0.65 5.29
C ILE A 30 1.12 -0.98 4.76
N LYS A 31 1.16 -1.51 3.54
CA LYS A 31 2.39 -1.73 2.79
C LYS A 31 2.51 -0.70 1.69
N THR A 32 3.70 -0.13 1.56
CA THR A 32 4.08 0.73 0.43
C THR A 32 4.79 -0.13 -0.59
N LEU A 33 4.27 -0.15 -1.81
CA LEU A 33 4.73 -1.02 -2.90
C LEU A 33 4.97 -0.18 -4.16
N ILE A 34 5.83 -0.66 -5.05
CA ILE A 34 5.83 -0.27 -6.46
C ILE A 34 5.14 -1.38 -7.22
N ILE A 35 4.12 -1.02 -7.99
CA ILE A 35 3.34 -1.96 -8.81
C ILE A 35 3.35 -1.51 -10.26
N GLU A 36 3.15 -2.45 -11.18
CA GLU A 36 2.91 -2.17 -12.59
C GLU A 36 1.47 -2.56 -12.98
N LYS A 37 0.78 -1.61 -13.60
CA LYS A 37 -0.58 -1.77 -14.13
C LYS A 37 -0.62 -1.12 -15.51
N ASP A 38 -1.06 -1.88 -16.52
CA ASP A 38 -1.18 -1.43 -17.92
C ASP A 38 0.12 -0.79 -18.46
N GLY A 39 1.27 -1.40 -18.13
CA GLY A 39 2.61 -0.93 -18.54
C GLY A 39 3.07 0.36 -17.86
N LYS A 40 2.38 0.80 -16.80
CA LYS A 40 2.72 2.00 -16.02
C LYS A 40 2.98 1.63 -14.58
N ARG A 41 4.00 2.27 -14.00
CA ARG A 41 4.36 2.08 -12.59
C ARG A 41 3.63 3.06 -11.68
N PHE A 42 3.18 2.54 -10.54
CA PHE A 42 2.50 3.30 -9.50
C PHE A 42 3.09 2.99 -8.14
N ILE A 43 3.02 3.97 -7.24
CA ILE A 43 3.25 3.78 -5.81
C ILE A 43 1.92 3.34 -5.21
N SER A 44 1.86 2.13 -4.67
CA SER A 44 0.67 1.60 -4.01
C SER A 44 0.79 1.71 -2.49
N LEU A 45 -0.17 2.39 -1.86
CA LEU A 45 -0.39 2.36 -0.41
C LEU A 45 -1.52 1.37 -0.14
N GLN A 46 -1.15 0.15 0.21
CA GLN A 46 -2.06 -0.98 0.23
C GLN A 46 -2.35 -1.43 1.66
N LYS A 47 -3.63 -1.47 2.05
CA LYS A 47 -4.03 -2.09 3.31
C LYS A 47 -3.84 -3.61 3.24
N TRP A 48 -3.36 -4.17 4.32
CA TRP A 48 -3.36 -5.60 4.61
C TRP A 48 -4.04 -5.82 5.96
N TRP A 49 -4.84 -6.88 6.06
CA TRP A 49 -5.58 -7.19 7.27
C TRP A 49 -5.74 -8.69 7.47
N ARG A 50 -6.02 -9.11 8.70
CA ARG A 50 -6.40 -10.49 9.05
C ARG A 50 -7.42 -10.45 10.18
N GLU A 51 -8.21 -11.51 10.30
CA GLU A 51 -9.28 -11.57 11.30
C GLU A 51 -8.72 -11.75 12.73
N SER A 52 -7.66 -12.55 12.87
CA SER A 52 -6.93 -12.77 14.12
C SER A 52 -5.44 -12.95 13.85
N THR A 53 -4.63 -13.14 14.90
CA THR A 53 -3.18 -13.36 14.76
C THR A 53 -2.81 -14.68 14.11
N ASP A 54 -3.72 -15.64 14.11
CA ASP A 54 -3.49 -17.00 13.62
C ASP A 54 -4.00 -17.19 12.19
N GLU A 55 -4.79 -16.22 11.70
CA GLU A 55 -5.33 -16.20 10.34
C GLU A 55 -4.33 -15.58 9.34
N PRO A 56 -4.39 -16.00 8.06
CA PRO A 56 -3.54 -15.43 7.02
C PRO A 56 -3.91 -13.97 6.74
N TRP A 57 -2.90 -13.21 6.34
CA TRP A 57 -3.11 -11.85 5.86
C TRP A 57 -3.83 -11.84 4.51
N LYS A 58 -4.76 -10.91 4.39
CA LYS A 58 -5.57 -10.63 3.20
C LYS A 58 -5.32 -9.20 2.76
N GLU A 59 -5.31 -8.97 1.45
CA GLU A 59 -5.28 -7.64 0.88
C GLU A 59 -6.60 -6.90 1.19
N GLY A 60 -6.51 -5.63 1.56
CA GLY A 60 -7.64 -4.72 1.76
C GLY A 60 -7.83 -3.74 0.61
N LYS A 61 -8.49 -2.62 0.88
CA LYS A 61 -8.52 -1.48 -0.05
C LYS A 61 -7.23 -0.66 0.05
N GLY A 62 -6.80 -0.08 -1.07
CA GLY A 62 -5.62 0.77 -1.14
C GLY A 62 -5.77 1.85 -2.21
N PHE A 63 -4.74 2.67 -2.36
CA PHE A 63 -4.66 3.68 -3.41
C PHE A 63 -3.39 3.50 -4.23
N HIS A 64 -3.46 3.80 -5.53
CA HIS A 64 -2.33 3.78 -6.44
C HIS A 64 -2.07 5.21 -6.90
N LEU A 65 -0.86 5.68 -6.63
CA LEU A 65 -0.45 7.06 -6.87
C LEU A 65 0.61 7.08 -7.96
N LYS A 66 0.48 8.03 -8.88
CA LYS A 66 1.59 8.48 -9.72
C LYS A 66 2.58 9.26 -8.86
N VAL A 67 3.78 9.45 -9.41
CA VAL A 67 4.88 10.16 -8.73
C VAL A 67 4.44 11.55 -8.26
N GLU A 68 3.78 12.35 -9.09
CA GLU A 68 3.36 13.70 -8.73
C GLU A 68 2.26 13.74 -7.66
N GLU A 69 1.33 12.77 -7.68
CA GLU A 69 0.31 12.61 -6.65
C GLU A 69 0.94 12.23 -5.30
N ALA A 70 1.94 11.35 -5.31
CA ALA A 70 2.68 10.97 -4.10
C ALA A 70 3.48 12.14 -3.52
N LYS A 71 4.14 12.96 -4.35
CA LYS A 71 4.81 14.19 -3.91
C LYS A 71 3.83 15.17 -3.25
N GLY A 72 2.66 15.36 -3.86
CA GLY A 72 1.59 16.17 -3.28
C GLY A 72 1.14 15.64 -1.92
N LEU A 73 0.90 14.33 -1.82
CA LEU A 73 0.49 13.68 -0.58
C LEU A 73 1.54 13.83 0.54
N ILE A 74 2.83 13.71 0.23
CA ILE A 74 3.90 13.92 1.21
C ILE A 74 3.85 15.33 1.80
N ASN A 75 3.66 16.35 0.96
CA ASN A 75 3.54 17.75 1.40
C ASN A 75 2.32 17.96 2.32
N ASP A 76 1.18 17.38 1.97
CA ASP A 76 -0.03 17.50 2.78
C ASP A 76 0.07 16.75 4.11
N LEU A 77 0.72 15.58 4.12
CA LEU A 77 1.03 14.85 5.35
C LEU A 77 1.98 15.64 6.25
N ASP A 78 3.04 16.25 5.71
CA ASP A 78 3.96 17.09 6.48
C ASP A 78 3.25 18.29 7.11
N LYS A 79 2.41 19.00 6.35
CA LYS A 79 1.57 20.09 6.88
C LYS A 79 0.62 19.60 7.99
N ALA A 80 0.03 18.42 7.83
CA ALA A 80 -0.87 17.86 8.84
C ALA A 80 -0.10 17.52 10.13
N LEU A 81 1.09 16.93 10.02
CA LEU A 81 1.97 16.64 11.16
C LEU A 81 2.34 17.92 11.92
N ASN A 82 2.77 18.97 11.20
CA ASN A 82 3.12 20.26 11.80
C ASN A 82 1.95 20.98 12.50
N ARG A 83 0.70 20.62 12.19
CA ARG A 83 -0.49 21.16 12.88
C ARG A 83 -0.89 20.36 14.12
N LEU A 84 -0.47 19.11 14.22
CA LEU A 84 -0.79 18.21 15.34
C LEU A 84 0.33 18.15 16.38
N ALA A 85 1.52 18.64 16.04
CA ALA A 85 2.65 18.83 16.95
C ALA A 85 2.48 20.10 17.79
#